data_AF-A0A495AMX8-F1
#
_entry.id   AF-A0A495AMX8-F1
#
_cell.length_a   1.000
_cell.length_b   1.000
_cell.length_c   1.000
_cell.angle_alpha   90.00
_cell.angle_beta   90.00
_cell.angle_gamma   90.00
#
_symmetry.space_group_name_H-M   'P 1'
#
loop_
_entity.id
_entity.type
_entity.pdbx_description
1 polymer ?
#
loop_
_entity_poly.entity_id
_entity_poly.type
_entity_poly.pdbx_seq_one_letter_code
_entity_poly.pdbx_strand_id
1 'polypeptide(L)'
;MLSQIQRFGGAMFTPVLLFPFAGIVVGIAIMLRNPMFVGEALTAPDNLFAQIVHIIEEGGWTVFRNMPLIFAVGLPIGLAKQAQGRACLAVLVSFLTWNYFINAMGMTWGHYFGVDFSADPVAGSGLTLIAGIKTLDTSIIGAIVISGFVTAIHNRFFEKQLPVFLGIFQGSSFVVIVAFFAMIPCAWLTLFGWPKVQMGIESLQEFLRGAGALGVWIYTFLERILIPTGLHHFIYGPFIFGPAVVEGGIQVYWAQHLQEFSQSTLPLKTLFPEGGFALHGNSKIFGCVGIALALYATAAPENRVKVAGLLIPATLTAVLVGITEPLEFTFLFISPVLFAVHAFLAATMATVMYMCGVVGNMGGGLLDQFLPQNWIPMFHNHASTVLTQIGIGLAFTGIYFMVFRTLILRFNLKTPGREESEVKLYSKADYKASRGQTTAAATRETKQGQAAGFLEALGGTGNILSVNNCATRLRITLADMAMTQSDDIFKALGAHGVVRRGNGIQVIVGLHVPQVRDQIETLMKDTSSSELKSMTEAVS
;
A
#
# COMPACT_ATOMS: atom_id res chain seq x y z
N MET A 1 -10.64 -2.00 -21.74
CA MET A 1 -10.38 -0.87 -20.81
C MET A 1 -10.74 -1.24 -19.37
N LEU A 2 -11.95 -1.70 -19.06
CA LEU A 2 -12.36 -2.06 -17.69
C LEU A 2 -11.42 -3.10 -17.01
N SER A 3 -11.05 -4.17 -17.73
CA SER A 3 -10.11 -5.19 -17.22
C SER A 3 -8.69 -4.67 -16.96
N GLN A 4 -8.23 -3.67 -17.72
CA GLN A 4 -6.93 -3.03 -17.51
C GLN A 4 -6.96 -2.10 -16.29
N ILE A 5 -8.06 -1.36 -16.11
CA ILE A 5 -8.29 -0.52 -14.94
C ILE A 5 -8.40 -1.38 -13.67
N GLN A 6 -9.11 -2.50 -13.73
CA GLN A 6 -9.18 -3.46 -12.63
C GLN A 6 -7.82 -4.09 -12.32
N ARG A 7 -7.03 -4.47 -13.34
CA ARG A 7 -5.68 -5.01 -13.14
C ARG A 7 -4.73 -3.98 -12.55
N PHE A 8 -4.84 -2.72 -12.98
CA PHE A 8 -4.06 -1.61 -12.43
C PHE A 8 -4.46 -1.33 -10.97
N GLY A 9 -5.76 -1.24 -10.67
CA GLY A 9 -6.26 -1.10 -9.30
C GLY A 9 -5.84 -2.26 -8.39
N GLY A 10 -5.87 -3.50 -8.91
CA GLY A 10 -5.37 -4.67 -8.20
C GLY A 10 -3.85 -4.62 -7.94
N ALA A 11 -3.05 -4.09 -8.89
CA ALA A 11 -1.62 -3.91 -8.69
C ALA A 11 -1.30 -2.81 -7.66
N MET A 12 -2.12 -1.76 -7.60
CA MET A 12 -2.03 -0.69 -6.60
C MET A 12 -2.38 -1.18 -5.18
N PHE A 13 -3.10 -2.28 -5.04
CA PHE A 13 -3.44 -2.86 -3.75
C PHE A 13 -2.24 -3.50 -3.04
N THR A 14 -1.27 -4.03 -3.79
CA THR A 14 -0.09 -4.72 -3.24
C THR A 14 0.73 -3.85 -2.26
N PRO A 15 1.14 -2.61 -2.59
CA PRO A 15 1.83 -1.74 -1.64
C PRO A 15 0.94 -1.32 -0.45
N VAL A 16 -0.37 -1.16 -0.68
CA VAL A 16 -1.32 -0.70 0.35
C VAL A 16 -1.62 -1.75 1.41
N LEU A 17 -1.39 -3.04 1.13
CA LEU A 17 -1.51 -4.11 2.12
C LEU A 17 -0.61 -3.93 3.35
N LEU A 18 0.44 -3.12 3.26
CA LEU A 18 1.35 -2.82 4.37
C LEU A 18 0.80 -1.74 5.31
N PHE A 19 -0.18 -0.96 4.85
CA PHE A 19 -0.66 0.24 5.55
C PHE A 19 -1.45 -0.06 6.83
N PRO A 20 -2.32 -1.10 6.91
CA PRO A 20 -3.09 -1.37 8.12
C PRO A 20 -2.22 -1.63 9.35
N PHE A 21 -1.20 -2.49 9.21
CA PHE A 21 -0.30 -2.81 10.33
C PHE A 21 0.54 -1.60 10.72
N ALA A 22 1.20 -0.95 9.74
CA ALA A 22 2.00 0.25 9.96
C ALA A 22 1.18 1.34 10.65
N GLY A 23 -0.05 1.56 10.17
CA GLY A 23 -0.99 2.51 10.75
C GLY A 23 -1.38 2.19 12.18
N ILE A 24 -1.79 0.95 12.47
CA ILE A 24 -2.13 0.55 13.84
C ILE A 24 -0.93 0.73 14.79
N VAL A 25 0.27 0.37 14.36
CA VAL A 25 1.50 0.54 15.17
C VAL A 25 1.75 2.01 15.46
N VAL A 26 1.72 2.88 14.44
CA VAL A 26 1.87 4.33 14.60
C VAL A 26 0.79 4.89 15.53
N GLY A 27 -0.47 4.51 15.33
CA GLY A 27 -1.58 5.00 16.15
C GLY A 27 -1.49 4.61 17.62
N ILE A 28 -1.13 3.35 17.92
CA ILE A 28 -0.89 2.90 19.29
C ILE A 28 0.32 3.61 19.89
N ALA A 29 1.40 3.76 19.13
CA ALA A 29 2.60 4.43 19.63
C ALA A 29 2.36 5.91 19.95
N ILE A 30 1.66 6.64 19.07
CA ILE A 30 1.25 8.04 19.32
C ILE A 30 0.42 8.13 20.61
N MET A 31 -0.55 7.23 20.79
CA MET A 31 -1.36 7.19 22.01
C MET A 31 -0.49 6.94 23.26
N LEU A 32 0.44 5.99 23.19
CA LEU A 32 1.30 5.62 24.32
C LEU A 32 2.37 6.68 24.63
N ARG A 33 2.76 7.51 23.66
CA ARG A 33 3.66 8.66 23.88
C ARG A 33 2.95 9.90 24.38
N ASN A 34 1.62 9.88 24.41
CA ASN A 34 0.87 11.05 24.82
C ASN A 34 0.80 11.13 26.37
N PRO A 35 1.33 12.22 26.99
CA PRO A 35 1.31 12.37 28.44
C PRO A 35 -0.11 12.37 29.02
N MET A 36 -1.11 12.75 28.23
CA MET A 36 -2.52 12.75 28.64
C MET A 36 -3.06 11.34 28.89
N PHE A 37 -2.58 10.33 28.14
CA PHE A 37 -3.07 8.95 28.26
C PHE A 37 -2.22 8.09 29.18
N VAL A 38 -0.90 8.32 29.23
CA VAL A 38 0.05 7.45 29.94
C VAL A 38 0.72 8.14 31.14
N GLY A 39 0.66 9.46 31.23
CA GLY A 39 1.23 10.27 32.29
C GLY A 39 2.65 10.76 31.97
N GLU A 40 2.94 12.00 32.36
CA GLU A 40 4.18 12.72 32.02
C GLU A 40 5.45 11.96 32.39
N ALA A 41 5.47 11.29 33.54
CA ALA A 41 6.64 10.56 34.03
C ALA A 41 7.08 9.41 33.11
N LEU A 42 6.12 8.71 32.47
CA LEU A 42 6.41 7.61 31.56
C LEU A 42 6.67 8.07 30.13
N THR A 43 6.11 9.22 29.75
CA THR A 43 6.26 9.80 28.40
C THR A 43 7.42 10.79 28.29
N ALA A 44 8.13 11.08 29.38
CA ALA A 44 9.31 11.93 29.39
C ALA A 44 10.38 11.38 28.43
N PRO A 45 11.07 12.21 27.61
CA PRO A 45 12.00 11.74 26.58
C PRO A 45 13.16 10.88 27.10
N ASP A 46 13.57 11.09 28.34
CA ASP A 46 14.60 10.35 29.05
C ASP A 46 14.11 9.04 29.68
N ASN A 47 12.80 8.80 29.73
CA ASN A 47 12.23 7.56 30.24
C ASN A 47 12.39 6.42 29.22
N LEU A 48 12.80 5.24 29.72
CA LEU A 48 12.96 4.03 28.92
C LEU A 48 11.67 3.63 28.17
N PHE A 49 10.50 3.80 28.80
CA PHE A 49 9.22 3.51 28.16
C PHE A 49 8.99 4.38 26.93
N ALA A 50 9.13 5.70 27.05
CA ALA A 50 8.98 6.64 25.94
C ALA A 50 9.96 6.34 24.80
N GLN A 51 11.21 6.00 25.13
CA GLN A 51 12.24 5.63 24.14
C GLN A 51 11.87 4.35 23.40
N ILE A 52 11.43 3.30 24.10
CA ILE A 52 10.99 2.05 23.47
C ILE A 52 9.81 2.29 22.54
N VAL A 53 8.80 3.05 23.00
CA VAL A 53 7.63 3.35 22.17
C VAL A 53 8.02 4.19 20.95
N HIS A 54 8.91 5.17 21.10
CA HIS A 54 9.43 5.95 19.97
C HIS A 54 10.14 5.07 18.94
N ILE A 55 10.99 4.13 19.38
CA ILE A 55 11.69 3.20 18.47
C ILE A 55 10.67 2.36 17.68
N ILE A 56 9.61 1.88 18.34
CA ILE A 56 8.52 1.12 17.68
C ILE A 56 7.78 2.01 16.67
N GLU A 57 7.48 3.26 17.04
CA GLU A 57 6.82 4.24 16.18
C GLU A 57 7.62 4.51 14.90
N GLU A 58 8.93 4.72 15.02
CA GLU A 58 9.82 4.94 13.88
C GLU A 58 9.79 3.75 12.92
N GLY A 59 9.73 2.52 13.45
CA GLY A 59 9.46 1.32 12.65
C GLY A 59 8.12 1.38 11.91
N GLY A 60 7.06 1.82 12.57
CA GLY A 60 5.73 2.00 11.98
C GLY A 60 5.69 3.05 10.85
N TRP A 61 6.45 4.13 10.97
CA TRP A 61 6.54 5.18 9.95
C TRP A 61 7.24 4.77 8.65
N THR A 62 7.98 3.65 8.64
CA THR A 62 8.75 3.16 7.49
C THR A 62 7.96 3.17 6.18
N VAL A 63 6.72 2.67 6.21
CA VAL A 63 5.89 2.53 5.01
C VAL A 63 5.47 3.90 4.47
N PHE A 64 5.09 4.82 5.36
CA PHE A 64 4.62 6.14 4.98
C PHE A 64 5.75 7.05 4.49
N ARG A 65 6.93 7.01 5.12
CA ARG A 65 8.09 7.81 4.72
C ARG A 65 8.74 7.34 3.42
N ASN A 66 8.47 6.10 3.00
CA ASN A 66 9.03 5.51 1.78
C ASN A 66 7.97 5.18 0.72
N MET A 67 6.80 5.83 0.76
CA MET A 67 5.70 5.54 -0.16
C MET A 67 6.11 5.53 -1.64
N PRO A 68 6.84 6.54 -2.19
CA PRO A 68 7.25 6.50 -3.59
C PRO A 68 8.04 5.23 -3.96
N LEU A 69 8.98 4.80 -3.12
CA LEU A 69 9.76 3.58 -3.35
C LEU A 69 8.89 2.32 -3.27
N ILE A 70 8.01 2.25 -2.26
CA ILE A 70 7.11 1.12 -2.05
C ILE A 70 6.14 0.97 -3.23
N PHE A 71 5.59 2.08 -3.75
CA PHE A 71 4.75 2.04 -4.95
C PHE A 71 5.55 1.72 -6.21
N ALA A 72 6.76 2.26 -6.36
CA ALA A 72 7.62 1.94 -7.49
C ALA A 72 7.88 0.42 -7.58
N VAL A 73 8.23 -0.21 -6.46
CA VAL A 73 8.54 -1.65 -6.39
C VAL A 73 7.29 -2.55 -6.32
N GLY A 74 6.20 -2.06 -5.72
CA GLY A 74 4.97 -2.81 -5.53
C GLY A 74 4.18 -3.02 -6.83
N LEU A 75 4.10 -1.99 -7.68
CA LEU A 75 3.32 -2.03 -8.91
C LEU A 75 3.70 -3.15 -9.91
N PRO A 76 5.00 -3.45 -10.19
CA PRO A 76 5.38 -4.54 -11.10
C PRO A 76 4.95 -5.92 -10.61
N ILE A 77 4.66 -6.11 -9.31
CA ILE A 77 4.16 -7.39 -8.78
C ILE A 77 2.84 -7.77 -9.47
N GLY A 78 1.93 -6.80 -9.64
CA GLY A 78 0.64 -7.03 -10.29
C GLY A 78 0.63 -6.78 -11.81
N LEU A 79 1.59 -6.00 -12.34
CA LEU A 79 1.60 -5.62 -13.76
C LEU A 79 2.56 -6.44 -14.64
N ALA A 80 3.60 -7.05 -14.08
CA ALA A 80 4.54 -7.85 -14.86
C ALA A 80 3.92 -9.20 -15.25
N LYS A 81 4.03 -9.55 -16.53
CA LYS A 81 3.51 -10.82 -17.08
C LYS A 81 4.37 -12.02 -16.68
N GLN A 82 5.65 -11.78 -16.42
CA GLN A 82 6.64 -12.83 -16.13
C GLN A 82 7.78 -12.30 -15.27
N ALA A 83 8.38 -13.21 -14.51
CA ALA A 83 9.53 -12.93 -13.64
C ALA A 83 9.32 -11.67 -12.78
N GLN A 84 8.21 -11.62 -12.02
CA GLN A 84 7.78 -10.46 -11.25
C GLN A 84 8.90 -9.90 -10.36
N GLY A 85 9.62 -10.76 -9.63
CA GLY A 85 10.73 -10.33 -8.77
C GLY A 85 11.87 -9.63 -9.55
N ARG A 86 12.15 -10.06 -10.79
CA ARG A 86 13.12 -9.40 -11.66
C ARG A 86 12.59 -8.07 -12.20
N ALA A 87 11.29 -7.99 -12.48
CA ALA A 87 10.65 -6.73 -12.86
C ALA A 87 10.72 -5.71 -11.72
N CYS A 88 10.44 -6.12 -10.48
CA CYS A 88 10.58 -5.27 -9.28
C CYS A 88 11.99 -4.69 -9.17
N LEU A 89 13.01 -5.52 -9.33
CA LEU A 89 14.42 -5.07 -9.28
C LEU A 89 14.74 -4.10 -10.43
N ALA A 90 14.32 -4.40 -11.65
CA ALA A 90 14.54 -3.54 -12.80
C ALA A 90 13.87 -2.17 -12.64
N VAL A 91 12.64 -2.15 -12.09
CA VAL A 91 11.91 -0.91 -11.79
C VAL A 91 12.61 -0.11 -10.70
N LEU A 92 13.03 -0.73 -9.59
CA LEU A 92 13.73 -0.03 -8.51
C LEU A 92 14.97 0.70 -9.04
N VAL A 93 15.83 -0.03 -9.75
CA VAL A 93 17.06 0.54 -10.31
C VAL A 93 16.74 1.68 -11.28
N SER A 94 15.79 1.48 -12.20
CA SER A 94 15.42 2.50 -13.19
C SER A 94 14.78 3.74 -12.56
N PHE A 95 13.97 3.57 -11.52
CA PHE A 95 13.38 4.67 -10.77
C PHE A 95 14.43 5.51 -10.04
N LEU A 96 15.45 4.88 -9.45
CA LEU A 96 16.59 5.59 -8.88
C LEU A 96 17.42 6.28 -9.96
N THR A 97 17.68 5.61 -11.10
CA THR A 97 18.37 6.22 -12.26
C THR A 97 17.66 7.48 -12.75
N TRP A 98 16.33 7.46 -12.84
CA TRP A 98 15.53 8.63 -13.19
C TRP A 98 15.72 9.79 -12.22
N ASN A 99 15.70 9.53 -10.90
CA ASN A 99 15.96 10.55 -9.88
C ASN A 99 17.39 11.08 -9.93
N TYR A 100 18.39 10.22 -10.18
CA TYR A 100 19.77 10.68 -10.39
C TYR A 100 19.91 11.58 -11.62
N PHE A 101 19.20 11.28 -12.71
CA PHE A 101 19.19 12.15 -13.88
C PHE A 101 18.48 13.48 -13.61
N ILE A 102 17.34 13.48 -12.90
CA ILE A 102 16.70 14.73 -12.46
C ILE A 102 17.66 15.56 -11.62
N ASN A 103 18.33 14.93 -10.65
CA ASN A 103 19.30 15.62 -9.80
C ASN A 103 20.44 16.23 -10.63
N ALA A 104 21.12 15.43 -11.46
CA ALA A 104 22.26 15.88 -12.24
C ALA A 104 21.88 16.98 -13.24
N MET A 105 20.78 16.81 -13.97
CA MET A 105 20.26 17.82 -14.89
C MET A 105 19.76 19.06 -14.15
N GLY A 106 19.14 18.92 -12.97
CA GLY A 106 18.69 20.04 -12.14
C GLY A 106 19.85 20.85 -11.56
N MET A 107 20.91 20.20 -11.09
CA MET A 107 22.13 20.87 -10.61
C MET A 107 22.88 21.59 -11.76
N THR A 108 22.81 21.07 -12.98
CA THR A 108 23.53 21.62 -14.14
C THR A 108 22.71 22.70 -14.87
N TRP A 109 21.41 22.49 -15.01
CA TRP A 109 20.50 23.27 -15.87
C TRP A 109 19.22 23.73 -15.15
N GLY A 110 19.14 23.68 -13.82
CA GLY A 110 17.94 24.02 -13.05
C GLY A 110 17.36 25.39 -13.41
N HIS A 111 18.22 26.39 -13.60
CA HIS A 111 17.81 27.74 -14.04
C HIS A 111 17.05 27.74 -15.38
N TYR A 112 17.42 26.88 -16.34
CA TYR A 112 16.69 26.75 -17.61
C TYR A 112 15.26 26.24 -17.40
N PHE A 113 15.03 25.42 -16.38
CA PHE A 113 13.73 24.85 -16.04
C PHE A 113 12.93 25.70 -15.04
N GLY A 114 13.51 26.80 -14.53
CA GLY A 114 12.89 27.62 -13.48
C GLY A 114 12.85 26.94 -12.12
N VAL A 115 13.81 26.05 -11.81
CA VAL A 115 13.90 25.37 -10.52
C VAL A 115 15.27 25.60 -9.90
N ASP A 116 15.28 26.07 -8.65
CA ASP A 116 16.52 26.27 -7.90
C ASP A 116 16.92 24.99 -7.14
N PHE A 117 17.79 24.19 -7.75
CA PHE A 117 18.37 23.01 -7.12
C PHE A 117 19.47 23.34 -6.10
N SER A 118 19.80 24.61 -5.82
CA SER A 118 20.66 24.97 -4.68
C SER A 118 19.89 24.97 -3.35
N ALA A 119 18.56 25.15 -3.40
CA ALA A 119 17.70 25.13 -2.24
C ALA A 119 17.66 23.76 -1.53
N ASP A 120 17.31 23.82 -0.24
CA ASP A 120 17.09 22.64 0.58
C ASP A 120 15.75 21.97 0.24
N PRO A 121 15.68 20.62 0.22
CA PRO A 121 14.48 19.87 -0.08
C PRO A 121 13.51 19.84 1.11
N VAL A 122 12.92 20.99 1.40
CA VAL A 122 11.95 21.19 2.49
C VAL A 122 10.52 21.35 1.94
N ALA A 123 9.52 21.17 2.80
CA ALA A 123 8.11 21.33 2.42
C ALA A 123 7.87 22.71 1.78
N GLY A 124 7.23 22.72 0.60
CA GLY A 124 6.97 23.95 -0.16
C GLY A 124 8.07 24.35 -1.15
N SER A 125 9.27 23.76 -1.11
CA SER A 125 10.35 24.06 -2.07
C SER A 125 10.12 23.46 -3.47
N GLY A 126 9.19 22.51 -3.61
CA GLY A 126 9.04 21.68 -4.81
C GLY A 126 10.13 20.61 -4.97
N LEU A 127 11.05 20.50 -4.00
CA LEU A 127 12.13 19.52 -3.94
C LEU A 127 11.93 18.55 -2.78
N THR A 128 12.43 17.32 -2.94
CA THR A 128 12.37 16.28 -1.91
C THR A 128 13.59 15.35 -1.98
N LEU A 129 13.72 14.45 -1.01
CA LEU A 129 14.72 13.38 -0.99
C LEU A 129 14.05 12.02 -1.21
N ILE A 130 14.43 11.33 -2.28
CA ILE A 130 14.02 9.95 -2.53
C ILE A 130 15.25 9.06 -2.46
N ALA A 131 15.30 8.15 -1.49
CA ALA A 131 16.47 7.30 -1.22
C ALA A 131 17.79 8.11 -1.08
N GLY A 132 17.73 9.30 -0.48
CA GLY A 132 18.87 10.21 -0.33
C GLY A 132 19.21 11.04 -1.58
N ILE A 133 18.45 10.92 -2.66
CA ILE A 133 18.67 11.66 -3.90
C ILE A 133 17.76 12.91 -3.92
N LYS A 134 18.36 14.10 -4.02
CA LYS A 134 17.60 15.36 -4.16
C LYS A 134 16.95 15.45 -5.54
N THR A 135 15.64 15.56 -5.58
CA THR A 135 14.85 15.46 -6.81
C THR A 135 13.61 16.37 -6.72
N LEU A 136 12.86 16.48 -7.80
CA LEU A 136 11.55 17.15 -7.80
C LEU A 136 10.54 16.34 -6.99
N ASP A 137 9.74 17.02 -6.18
CA ASP A 137 8.65 16.37 -5.44
C ASP A 137 7.48 16.02 -6.36
N THR A 138 7.59 14.84 -6.97
CA THR A 138 6.55 14.25 -7.82
C THR A 138 5.60 13.33 -7.05
N SER A 139 5.75 13.25 -5.72
CA SER A 139 5.01 12.35 -4.83
C SER A 139 4.95 10.91 -5.38
N ILE A 140 3.85 10.20 -5.13
CA ILE A 140 3.64 8.81 -5.56
C ILE A 140 3.43 8.72 -7.09
N ILE A 141 3.06 9.82 -7.76
CA ILE A 141 2.73 9.82 -9.20
C ILE A 141 3.97 9.52 -10.04
N GLY A 142 5.10 10.16 -9.72
CA GLY A 142 6.37 9.87 -10.39
C GLY A 142 6.72 8.39 -10.28
N ALA A 143 6.53 7.81 -9.10
CA ALA A 143 6.73 6.38 -8.88
C ALA A 143 5.79 5.49 -9.72
N ILE A 144 4.49 5.79 -9.76
CA ILE A 144 3.50 5.03 -10.55
C ILE A 144 3.83 5.10 -12.05
N VAL A 145 4.10 6.29 -12.58
CA VAL A 145 4.34 6.52 -14.01
C VAL A 145 5.60 5.80 -14.45
N ILE A 146 6.72 6.01 -13.74
CA ILE A 146 8.00 5.37 -14.08
C ILE A 146 7.93 3.86 -13.87
N SER A 147 7.28 3.39 -12.81
CA SER A 147 7.10 1.96 -12.56
C SER A 147 6.25 1.29 -13.64
N GLY A 148 5.14 1.90 -14.04
CA GLY A 148 4.30 1.40 -15.13
C GLY A 148 5.05 1.36 -16.46
N PHE A 149 5.82 2.41 -16.76
CA PHE A 149 6.61 2.51 -17.97
C PHE A 149 7.73 1.47 -18.03
N VAL A 150 8.52 1.32 -16.97
CA VAL A 150 9.60 0.31 -16.90
C VAL A 150 9.03 -1.11 -16.85
N THR A 151 7.87 -1.32 -16.21
CA THR A 151 7.16 -2.61 -16.28
C THR A 151 6.71 -2.93 -17.71
N ALA A 152 6.31 -1.93 -18.50
CA ALA A 152 6.00 -2.12 -19.92
C ALA A 152 7.25 -2.50 -20.73
N ILE A 153 8.40 -1.87 -20.47
CA ILE A 153 9.70 -2.25 -21.05
C ILE A 153 10.03 -3.70 -20.70
N HIS A 154 9.91 -4.08 -19.42
CA HIS A 154 10.13 -5.45 -18.95
C HIS A 154 9.25 -6.46 -19.70
N ASN A 155 7.95 -6.20 -19.75
CA ASN A 155 6.99 -7.05 -20.43
C ASN A 155 7.25 -7.21 -21.94
N ARG A 156 7.93 -6.23 -22.57
CA ARG A 156 8.25 -6.25 -24.00
C ARG A 156 9.60 -6.91 -24.29
N PHE A 157 10.61 -6.69 -23.45
CA PHE A 157 12.00 -6.97 -23.80
C PHE A 157 12.66 -8.05 -22.96
N PHE A 158 12.05 -8.51 -21.87
CA PHE A 158 12.66 -9.49 -20.97
C PHE A 158 13.01 -10.83 -21.65
N GLU A 159 12.21 -11.30 -22.61
CA GLU A 159 12.49 -12.53 -23.38
C GLU A 159 13.17 -12.28 -24.73
N LYS A 160 13.61 -11.04 -25.00
CA LYS A 160 14.25 -10.73 -26.28
C LYS A 160 15.60 -11.44 -26.36
N GLN A 161 15.76 -12.30 -27.36
CA GLN A 161 17.05 -12.90 -27.68
C GLN A 161 17.95 -11.88 -28.36
N LEU A 162 19.17 -11.80 -27.84
CA LEU A 162 20.26 -10.99 -28.40
C LEU A 162 21.25 -11.90 -29.15
N PRO A 163 22.02 -11.36 -30.12
CA PRO A 163 23.12 -12.08 -30.74
C PRO A 163 24.07 -12.69 -29.70
N VAL A 164 24.73 -13.79 -30.06
CA VAL A 164 25.52 -14.61 -29.12
C VAL A 164 26.55 -13.78 -28.33
N PHE A 165 27.24 -12.83 -28.98
CA PHE A 165 28.24 -11.97 -28.33
C PHE A 165 27.64 -10.98 -27.29
N LEU A 166 26.33 -10.73 -27.33
CA LEU A 166 25.59 -9.93 -26.34
C LEU A 166 24.74 -10.80 -25.41
N GLY A 167 24.90 -12.12 -25.44
CA GLY A 167 24.08 -13.06 -24.66
C GLY A 167 24.05 -12.75 -23.16
N ILE A 168 25.17 -12.25 -22.61
CA ILE A 168 25.34 -11.86 -21.20
C ILE A 168 24.38 -10.75 -20.78
N PHE A 169 23.95 -9.91 -21.73
CA PHE A 169 23.04 -8.80 -21.47
C PHE A 169 21.56 -9.19 -21.60
N GLN A 170 21.20 -10.42 -21.92
CA GLN A 170 19.79 -10.81 -22.07
C GLN A 170 19.00 -10.75 -20.73
N GLY A 171 17.67 -10.76 -20.82
CA GLY A 171 16.82 -10.78 -19.63
C GLY A 171 16.78 -9.43 -18.91
N SER A 172 16.97 -9.45 -17.58
CA SER A 172 16.91 -8.25 -16.74
C SER A 172 17.92 -7.20 -17.16
N SER A 173 19.13 -7.61 -17.53
CA SER A 173 20.21 -6.69 -17.93
C SER A 173 19.79 -5.87 -19.14
N PHE A 174 19.16 -6.49 -20.14
CA PHE A 174 18.70 -5.80 -21.34
C PHE A 174 17.58 -4.82 -21.01
N VAL A 175 16.64 -5.22 -20.15
CA VAL A 175 15.55 -4.35 -19.69
C VAL A 175 16.10 -3.10 -19.00
N VAL A 176 17.08 -3.26 -18.10
CA VAL A 176 17.71 -2.14 -17.39
C VAL A 176 18.51 -1.24 -18.34
N ILE A 177 19.22 -1.80 -19.32
CA ILE A 177 19.94 -1.00 -20.35
C ILE A 177 18.95 -0.14 -21.14
N VAL A 178 17.86 -0.74 -21.64
CA VAL A 178 16.83 0.00 -22.39
C VAL A 178 16.17 1.06 -21.50
N ALA A 179 15.84 0.70 -20.26
CA ALA A 179 15.24 1.63 -19.30
C ALA A 179 16.18 2.80 -18.98
N PHE A 180 17.48 2.56 -18.79
CA PHE A 180 18.48 3.60 -18.53
C PHE A 180 18.44 4.70 -19.59
N PHE A 181 18.53 4.34 -20.88
CA PHE A 181 18.43 5.32 -21.96
C PHE A 181 17.06 5.99 -22.04
N ALA A 182 15.99 5.27 -21.71
CA ALA A 182 14.66 5.84 -21.66
C ALA A 182 14.47 6.83 -20.48
N MET A 183 15.22 6.67 -19.37
CA MET A 183 15.12 7.56 -18.22
C MET A 183 15.71 8.95 -18.48
N ILE A 184 16.62 9.10 -19.44
CA ILE A 184 17.19 10.41 -19.83
C ILE A 184 16.08 11.37 -20.32
N PRO A 185 15.31 11.06 -21.38
CA PRO A 185 14.21 11.92 -21.80
C PRO A 185 13.10 11.99 -20.76
N CYS A 186 12.83 10.93 -19.98
CA CYS A 186 11.84 11.00 -18.89
C CYS A 186 12.24 12.04 -17.82
N ALA A 187 13.51 12.08 -17.40
CA ALA A 187 14.02 13.05 -16.44
C ALA A 187 13.93 14.48 -17.00
N TRP A 188 14.37 14.68 -18.24
CA TRP A 188 14.29 15.98 -18.91
C TRP A 188 12.84 16.47 -19.03
N LEU A 189 11.91 15.62 -19.46
CA LEU A 189 10.48 15.95 -19.54
C LEU A 189 9.88 16.26 -18.17
N THR A 190 10.35 15.59 -17.11
CA THR A 190 9.92 15.87 -15.74
C THR A 190 10.38 17.26 -15.32
N LEU A 191 11.66 17.60 -15.53
CA LEU A 191 12.18 18.95 -15.26
C LEU A 191 11.48 20.04 -16.08
N PHE A 192 11.11 19.75 -17.32
CA PHE A 192 10.42 20.72 -18.16
C PHE A 192 8.92 20.89 -17.83
N GLY A 193 8.23 19.81 -17.49
CA GLY A 193 6.79 19.78 -17.30
C GLY A 193 6.35 20.00 -15.85
N TRP A 194 7.03 19.38 -14.89
CA TRP A 194 6.61 19.36 -13.50
C TRP A 194 6.58 20.73 -12.82
N PRO A 195 7.53 21.66 -13.07
CA PRO A 195 7.44 23.00 -12.48
C PRO A 195 6.14 23.75 -12.84
N LYS A 196 5.58 23.51 -14.03
CA LYS A 196 4.29 24.09 -14.43
C LYS A 196 3.11 23.46 -13.68
N VAL A 197 3.20 22.16 -13.38
CA VAL A 197 2.24 21.47 -12.51
C VAL A 197 2.32 22.06 -11.11
N GLN A 198 3.52 22.29 -10.60
CA GLN A 198 3.76 22.93 -9.30
C GLN A 198 3.13 24.32 -9.23
N MET A 199 3.33 25.18 -10.24
CA MET A 199 2.66 26.48 -10.33
C MET A 199 1.12 26.37 -10.32
N GLY A 200 0.57 25.34 -10.97
CA GLY A 200 -0.87 25.06 -10.92
C GLY A 200 -1.36 24.68 -9.53
N ILE A 201 -0.57 23.90 -8.79
CA ILE A 201 -0.85 23.54 -7.39
C ILE A 201 -0.79 24.78 -6.51
N GLU A 202 0.19 25.66 -6.70
CA GLU A 202 0.31 26.94 -5.96
C GLU A 202 -0.88 27.87 -6.22
N SER A 203 -1.27 28.05 -7.48
CA SER A 203 -2.45 28.86 -7.83
C SER A 203 -3.73 28.30 -7.21
N LEU A 204 -3.86 26.96 -7.16
CA LEU A 204 -4.97 26.31 -6.47
C LEU A 204 -4.95 26.61 -4.95
N GLN A 205 -3.77 26.59 -4.30
CA GLN A 205 -3.65 26.95 -2.88
C GLN A 205 -4.14 28.37 -2.61
N GLU A 206 -3.74 29.34 -3.43
CA GLU A 206 -4.17 30.74 -3.34
C GLU A 206 -5.69 30.89 -3.48
N PHE A 207 -6.27 30.21 -4.46
CA PHE A 207 -7.73 30.19 -4.63
C PHE A 207 -8.44 29.60 -3.41
N LEU A 208 -7.97 28.44 -2.92
CA LEU A 208 -8.59 27.73 -1.80
C LEU A 208 -8.58 28.60 -0.54
N ARG A 209 -7.43 29.21 -0.17
CA ARG A 209 -7.34 30.06 1.03
C ARG A 209 -8.22 31.31 0.95
N GLY A 210 -8.44 31.85 -0.25
CA GLY A 210 -9.28 33.04 -0.46
C GLY A 210 -10.79 32.78 -0.52
N ALA A 211 -11.21 31.53 -0.76
CA ALA A 211 -12.61 31.19 -1.06
C ALA A 211 -13.49 30.89 0.18
N GLY A 212 -12.96 30.99 1.39
CA GLY A 212 -13.71 30.75 2.64
C GLY A 212 -14.32 29.34 2.72
N ALA A 213 -15.62 29.23 3.00
CA ALA A 213 -16.31 27.95 3.12
C ALA A 213 -16.28 27.13 1.81
N LEU A 214 -16.35 27.80 0.65
CA LEU A 214 -16.20 27.12 -0.65
C LEU A 214 -14.78 26.57 -0.81
N GLY A 215 -13.78 27.29 -0.31
CA GLY A 215 -12.38 26.84 -0.26
C GLY A 215 -12.24 25.55 0.55
N VAL A 216 -12.81 25.49 1.74
CA VAL A 216 -12.84 24.26 2.58
C VAL A 216 -13.52 23.11 1.84
N TRP A 217 -14.66 23.36 1.19
CA TRP A 217 -15.38 22.34 0.42
C TRP A 217 -14.51 21.77 -0.70
N ILE A 218 -13.95 22.63 -1.55
CA ILE A 218 -13.15 22.19 -2.71
C ILE A 218 -11.88 21.49 -2.23
N TYR A 219 -11.22 22.01 -1.19
CA TYR A 219 -10.05 21.38 -0.59
C TYR A 219 -10.37 19.95 -0.14
N THR A 220 -11.40 19.76 0.69
CA THR A 220 -11.73 18.42 1.21
C THR A 220 -12.23 17.49 0.10
N PHE A 221 -12.94 18.03 -0.90
CA PHE A 221 -13.35 17.26 -2.07
C PHE A 221 -12.15 16.75 -2.86
N LEU A 222 -11.20 17.63 -3.18
CA LEU A 222 -9.99 17.29 -3.91
C LEU A 222 -9.09 16.34 -3.14
N GLU A 223 -8.90 16.58 -1.84
CA GLU A 223 -8.14 15.71 -0.95
C GLU A 223 -8.72 14.28 -0.95
N ARG A 224 -10.04 14.11 -0.93
CA ARG A 224 -10.66 12.77 -1.00
C ARG A 224 -10.63 12.18 -2.40
N ILE A 225 -11.12 12.89 -3.43
CA ILE A 225 -11.30 12.32 -4.78
C ILE A 225 -9.97 11.90 -5.42
N LEU A 226 -8.86 12.50 -5.00
CA LEU A 226 -7.52 12.27 -5.56
C LEU A 226 -6.74 11.14 -4.87
N ILE A 227 -7.23 10.55 -3.79
CA ILE A 227 -6.59 9.41 -3.10
C ILE A 227 -6.18 8.27 -4.02
N PRO A 228 -7.05 7.75 -4.92
CA PRO A 228 -6.67 6.66 -5.83
C PRO A 228 -5.44 6.94 -6.69
N THR A 229 -5.13 8.22 -6.90
CA THR A 229 -3.99 8.66 -7.71
C THR A 229 -2.77 9.08 -6.88
N GLY A 230 -2.91 9.20 -5.56
CA GLY A 230 -1.90 9.80 -4.69
C GLY A 230 -1.80 11.33 -4.77
N LEU A 231 -2.48 11.99 -5.73
CA LEU A 231 -2.44 13.45 -5.91
C LEU A 231 -2.93 14.24 -4.68
N HIS A 232 -3.70 13.61 -3.80
CA HIS A 232 -4.20 14.25 -2.58
C HIS A 232 -3.09 14.84 -1.68
N HIS A 233 -1.87 14.27 -1.69
CA HIS A 233 -0.71 14.81 -0.96
C HIS A 233 -0.35 16.24 -1.37
N PHE A 234 -0.59 16.63 -2.64
CA PHE A 234 -0.36 17.99 -3.11
C PHE A 234 -1.46 18.96 -2.68
N ILE A 235 -2.65 18.45 -2.36
CA ILE A 235 -3.75 19.26 -1.86
C ILE A 235 -3.51 19.56 -0.38
N TYR A 236 -3.32 18.52 0.44
CA TYR A 236 -3.24 18.72 1.90
C TYR A 236 -1.84 19.10 2.40
N GLY A 237 -0.76 18.60 1.77
CA GLY A 237 0.61 18.79 2.23
C GLY A 237 0.98 20.26 2.47
N PRO A 238 0.76 21.16 1.49
CA PRO A 238 1.05 22.58 1.65
C PRO A 238 0.25 23.28 2.75
N PHE A 239 -0.95 22.81 3.10
CA PHE A 239 -1.78 23.41 4.15
C PHE A 239 -1.40 22.88 5.54
N ILE A 240 -1.18 21.57 5.64
CA ILE A 240 -0.95 20.89 6.92
C ILE A 240 0.50 21.04 7.39
N PHE A 241 1.46 20.97 6.47
CA PHE A 241 2.89 20.99 6.77
C PHE A 241 3.65 22.13 6.10
N GLY A 242 3.01 22.84 5.17
CA GLY A 242 3.62 23.95 4.43
C GLY A 242 3.02 25.32 4.79
N PRO A 243 3.57 26.40 4.24
CA PRO A 243 3.17 27.76 4.57
C PRO A 243 1.90 28.24 3.84
N ALA A 244 1.06 27.35 3.28
CA ALA A 244 -0.02 27.75 2.39
C ALA A 244 -1.08 28.63 3.06
N VAL A 245 -1.26 28.50 4.38
CA VAL A 245 -2.21 29.31 5.16
C VAL A 245 -1.60 29.92 6.42
N VAL A 246 -0.65 29.22 7.07
CA VAL A 246 0.13 29.72 8.21
C VAL A 246 1.58 29.23 8.10
N GLU A 247 2.53 30.02 8.60
CA GLU A 247 3.94 29.65 8.62
C GLU A 247 4.15 28.31 9.35
N GLY A 248 4.92 27.39 8.75
CA GLY A 248 5.14 26.05 9.28
C GLY A 248 3.95 25.07 9.18
N GLY A 249 2.81 25.52 8.65
CA GLY A 249 1.62 24.69 8.44
C GLY A 249 0.73 24.49 9.67
N ILE A 250 -0.52 24.08 9.42
CA ILE A 250 -1.55 23.96 10.47
C ILE A 250 -1.12 23.00 11.59
N GLN A 251 -0.43 21.90 11.26
CA GLN A 251 -0.02 20.89 12.24
C GLN A 251 0.88 21.51 13.34
N VAL A 252 1.89 22.27 12.92
CA VAL A 252 2.86 22.89 13.84
C VAL A 252 2.23 24.07 14.55
N TYR A 253 1.54 24.93 13.79
CA TYR A 253 0.92 26.15 14.32
C TYR A 253 -0.11 25.82 15.41
N TRP A 254 -1.00 24.85 15.17
CA TRP A 254 -2.02 24.44 16.14
C TRP A 254 -1.40 23.91 17.43
N ALA A 255 -0.35 23.07 17.34
CA ALA A 255 0.32 22.52 18.50
C ALA A 255 0.99 23.63 19.36
N GLN A 256 1.61 24.62 18.71
CA GLN A 256 2.27 25.74 19.39
C GLN A 256 1.28 26.68 20.10
N HIS A 257 0.08 26.85 19.55
CA HIS A 257 -0.95 27.75 20.08
C HIS A 257 -2.04 27.00 20.87
N LEU A 258 -1.87 25.69 21.13
CA LEU A 258 -2.88 24.85 21.77
C LEU A 258 -3.32 25.40 23.14
N GLN A 259 -2.34 25.83 23.96
CA GLN A 259 -2.62 26.40 25.28
C GLN A 259 -3.37 27.74 25.17
N GLU A 260 -2.98 28.61 24.25
CA GLU A 260 -3.67 29.88 23.99
C GLU A 260 -5.13 29.65 23.58
N PHE A 261 -5.37 28.78 22.59
CA PHE A 261 -6.71 28.48 22.10
C PHE A 261 -7.59 27.88 23.19
N SER A 262 -7.06 26.92 23.97
CA SER A 262 -7.82 26.29 25.07
C SER A 262 -8.22 27.27 26.17
N GLN A 263 -7.40 28.28 26.48
CA GLN A 263 -7.67 29.25 27.55
C GLN A 263 -8.55 30.42 27.11
N SER A 264 -8.65 30.67 25.81
CA SER A 264 -9.47 31.74 25.25
C SER A 264 -10.98 31.43 25.33
N THR A 265 -11.78 32.47 25.52
CA THR A 265 -13.26 32.41 25.47
C THR A 265 -13.83 32.92 24.14
N LEU A 266 -12.97 33.42 23.23
CA LEU A 266 -13.37 33.80 21.88
C LEU A 266 -13.67 32.54 21.05
N PRO A 267 -14.63 32.58 20.10
CA PRO A 267 -14.90 31.43 19.24
C PRO A 267 -13.62 30.95 18.51
N LEU A 268 -13.36 29.65 18.49
CA LEU A 268 -12.18 29.07 17.82
C LEU A 268 -12.04 29.52 16.36
N LYS A 269 -13.16 29.66 15.63
CA LYS A 269 -13.15 30.14 14.24
C LYS A 269 -12.68 31.59 14.10
N THR A 270 -12.81 32.41 15.14
CA THR A 270 -12.25 33.77 15.18
C THR A 270 -10.75 33.74 15.44
N LEU A 271 -10.29 32.81 16.28
CA LEU A 271 -8.87 32.65 16.62
C LEU A 271 -8.06 32.01 15.50
N PHE A 272 -8.64 31.03 14.80
CA PHE A 272 -7.93 30.23 13.81
C PHE A 272 -8.86 29.74 12.68
N PRO A 273 -9.33 30.64 11.79
CA PRO A 273 -10.19 30.27 10.67
C PRO A 273 -9.53 29.28 9.69
N GLU A 274 -8.21 29.27 9.59
CA GLU A 274 -7.42 28.37 8.74
C GLU A 274 -7.57 26.89 9.14
N GLY A 275 -7.95 26.62 10.40
CA GLY A 275 -8.26 25.28 10.89
C GLY A 275 -9.41 24.59 10.15
N GLY A 276 -10.17 25.32 9.32
CA GLY A 276 -11.13 24.74 8.39
C GLY A 276 -10.51 23.75 7.40
N PHE A 277 -9.27 23.99 6.94
CA PHE A 277 -8.57 23.10 6.00
C PHE A 277 -8.06 21.81 6.68
N ALA A 278 -8.04 21.77 8.00
CA ALA A 278 -7.70 20.56 8.76
C ALA A 278 -8.95 19.78 9.21
N LEU A 279 -10.14 19.99 8.63
CA LEU A 279 -11.35 19.22 8.98
C LEU A 279 -11.52 17.91 8.19
N HIS A 280 -10.65 17.63 7.22
CA HIS A 280 -10.75 16.47 6.32
C HIS A 280 -10.64 15.10 7.04
N GLY A 281 -10.14 15.05 8.28
CA GLY A 281 -10.16 13.83 9.09
C GLY A 281 -11.54 13.42 9.62
N ASN A 282 -12.53 14.33 9.61
CA ASN A 282 -13.88 14.02 10.09
C ASN A 282 -14.54 12.89 9.26
N SER A 283 -14.31 12.82 7.94
CA SER A 283 -14.84 11.73 7.11
C SER A 283 -14.16 10.39 7.38
N LYS A 284 -12.96 10.41 7.94
CA LYS A 284 -12.19 9.21 8.32
C LYS A 284 -12.76 8.56 9.58
N ILE A 285 -13.31 9.37 10.49
CA ILE A 285 -13.93 8.90 11.72
C ILE A 285 -15.42 8.62 11.50
N PHE A 286 -16.20 9.63 11.11
CA PHE A 286 -17.65 9.52 11.02
C PHE A 286 -18.10 8.85 9.72
N GLY A 287 -17.53 9.29 8.59
CA GLY A 287 -17.89 8.78 7.27
C GLY A 287 -17.57 7.30 7.10
N CYS A 288 -16.35 6.87 7.47
CA CYS A 288 -15.93 5.48 7.39
C CYS A 288 -16.82 4.53 8.21
N VAL A 289 -17.29 4.95 9.39
CA VAL A 289 -18.24 4.15 10.19
C VAL A 289 -19.56 3.95 9.43
N GLY A 290 -20.12 5.02 8.85
CA GLY A 290 -21.36 4.92 8.06
C GLY A 290 -21.21 4.02 6.83
N ILE A 291 -20.06 4.11 6.15
CA ILE A 291 -19.71 3.26 5.01
C ILE A 291 -19.62 1.79 5.43
N ALA A 292 -18.86 1.49 6.48
CA ALA A 292 -18.67 0.12 6.97
C ALA A 292 -20.01 -0.53 7.38
N LEU A 293 -20.87 0.23 8.07
CA LEU A 293 -22.21 -0.23 8.42
C LEU A 293 -23.06 -0.53 7.17
N ALA A 294 -23.00 0.31 6.13
CA ALA A 294 -23.74 0.07 4.89
C ALA A 294 -23.22 -1.15 4.13
N LEU A 295 -21.90 -1.34 4.04
CA LEU A 295 -21.29 -2.52 3.43
C LEU A 295 -21.68 -3.81 4.17
N TYR A 296 -21.62 -3.80 5.50
CA TYR A 296 -22.04 -4.94 6.32
C TYR A 296 -23.53 -5.24 6.17
N ALA A 297 -24.40 -4.22 6.24
CA ALA A 297 -25.85 -4.39 6.16
C ALA A 297 -26.33 -4.89 4.79
N THR A 298 -25.55 -4.67 3.74
CA THR A 298 -25.89 -5.08 2.36
C THR A 298 -25.21 -6.38 1.93
N ALA A 299 -24.28 -6.92 2.72
CA ALA A 299 -23.65 -8.22 2.47
C ALA A 299 -24.66 -9.38 2.60
N ALA A 300 -24.45 -10.42 1.78
CA ALA A 300 -25.23 -11.65 1.85
C ALA A 300 -25.13 -12.29 3.25
N PRO A 301 -26.22 -12.82 3.83
CA PRO A 301 -26.24 -13.36 5.19
C PRO A 301 -25.07 -14.32 5.51
N GLU A 302 -24.76 -15.22 4.58
CA GLU A 302 -23.70 -16.22 4.64
C GLU A 302 -22.28 -15.62 4.66
N ASN A 303 -22.11 -14.40 4.14
CA ASN A 303 -20.82 -13.73 4.06
C ASN A 303 -20.60 -12.69 5.18
N ARG A 304 -21.62 -12.39 6.00
CA ARG A 304 -21.54 -11.32 7.01
C ARG A 304 -20.40 -11.48 8.00
N VAL A 305 -20.11 -12.69 8.45
CA VAL A 305 -18.99 -12.95 9.37
C VAL A 305 -17.64 -12.63 8.70
N LYS A 306 -17.46 -13.04 7.44
CA LYS A 306 -16.24 -12.75 6.66
C LYS A 306 -16.10 -11.25 6.40
N VAL A 307 -17.19 -10.59 6.01
CA VAL A 307 -17.22 -9.14 5.78
C VAL A 307 -16.92 -8.38 7.06
N ALA A 308 -17.50 -8.77 8.21
CA ALA A 308 -17.18 -8.17 9.50
C ALA A 308 -15.70 -8.32 9.85
N GLY A 309 -15.10 -9.50 9.58
CA GLY A 309 -13.67 -9.75 9.80
C GLY A 309 -12.75 -8.84 8.98
N LEU A 310 -13.21 -8.35 7.82
CA LEU A 310 -12.50 -7.35 7.01
C LEU A 310 -12.79 -5.91 7.48
N LEU A 311 -14.07 -5.57 7.65
CA LEU A 311 -14.52 -4.20 7.89
C LEU A 311 -14.14 -3.70 9.28
N ILE A 312 -14.20 -4.54 10.32
CA ILE A 312 -13.92 -4.10 11.69
C ILE A 312 -12.47 -3.60 11.82
N PRO A 313 -11.43 -4.37 11.46
CA PRO A 313 -10.06 -3.87 11.55
C PRO A 313 -9.82 -2.64 10.67
N ALA A 314 -10.32 -2.63 9.43
CA ALA A 314 -10.14 -1.50 8.52
C ALA A 314 -10.80 -0.21 9.03
N THR A 315 -12.00 -0.32 9.61
CA THR A 315 -12.72 0.81 10.20
C THR A 315 -12.05 1.29 11.47
N LEU A 316 -11.55 0.38 12.32
CA LEU A 316 -10.79 0.77 13.51
C LEU A 316 -9.50 1.51 13.15
N THR A 317 -8.76 1.06 12.13
CA THR A 317 -7.58 1.78 11.62
C THR A 317 -7.95 3.20 11.15
N ALA A 318 -9.06 3.33 10.39
CA ALA A 318 -9.54 4.63 9.93
C ALA A 318 -9.94 5.56 11.09
N VAL A 319 -10.73 5.07 12.04
CA VAL A 319 -11.22 5.87 13.17
C VAL A 319 -10.10 6.24 14.12
N LEU A 320 -9.29 5.27 14.54
CA LEU A 320 -8.30 5.49 15.59
C LEU A 320 -7.10 6.30 15.08
N VAL A 321 -6.66 6.05 13.84
CA VAL A 321 -5.40 6.58 13.31
C VAL A 321 -5.58 7.53 12.13
N GLY A 322 -6.72 7.49 11.44
CA GLY A 322 -6.96 8.36 10.29
C GLY A 322 -6.38 7.83 8.97
N ILE A 323 -6.14 6.52 8.88
CA ILE A 323 -5.69 5.81 7.67
C ILE A 323 -6.89 5.06 7.09
N THR A 324 -7.41 5.54 5.95
CA THR A 324 -8.71 5.12 5.41
C THR A 324 -8.62 4.16 4.24
N GLU A 325 -7.46 4.08 3.60
CA GLU A 325 -7.17 3.27 2.41
C GLU A 325 -7.59 1.80 2.58
N PRO A 326 -7.34 1.13 3.73
CA PRO A 326 -7.76 -0.26 3.93
C PRO A 326 -9.27 -0.47 3.80
N LEU A 327 -10.08 0.55 4.13
CA LEU A 327 -11.54 0.51 4.00
C LEU A 327 -11.99 1.05 2.63
N GLU A 328 -11.47 2.21 2.21
CA GLU A 328 -11.88 2.88 0.96
C GLU A 328 -11.61 2.00 -0.26
N PHE A 329 -10.50 1.25 -0.26
CA PHE A 329 -10.12 0.42 -1.41
C PHE A 329 -11.03 -0.80 -1.56
N THR A 330 -11.80 -1.17 -0.53
CA THR A 330 -12.76 -2.27 -0.60
C THR A 330 -13.95 -1.97 -1.51
N PHE A 331 -14.22 -0.70 -1.85
CA PHE A 331 -15.30 -0.31 -2.75
C PHE A 331 -14.86 0.62 -3.89
N LEU A 332 -13.75 1.35 -3.75
CA LEU A 332 -13.26 2.30 -4.75
C LEU A 332 -13.08 1.66 -6.14
N PHE A 333 -12.46 0.48 -6.20
CA PHE A 333 -12.22 -0.21 -7.47
C PHE A 333 -13.43 -0.99 -7.99
N ILE A 334 -14.42 -1.21 -7.14
CA ILE A 334 -15.70 -1.87 -7.49
C ILE A 334 -16.65 -0.85 -8.09
N SER A 335 -16.76 0.32 -7.47
CA SER A 335 -17.61 1.43 -7.91
C SER A 335 -16.93 2.77 -7.65
N PRO A 336 -16.26 3.33 -8.66
CA PRO A 336 -15.72 4.70 -8.58
C PRO A 336 -16.78 5.74 -8.23
N VAL A 337 -18.06 5.49 -8.57
CA VAL A 337 -19.18 6.36 -8.22
C VAL A 337 -19.40 6.43 -6.71
N LEU A 338 -19.30 5.30 -5.98
CA LEU A 338 -19.39 5.33 -4.52
C LEU A 338 -18.26 6.16 -3.90
N PHE A 339 -17.07 6.11 -4.49
CA PHE A 339 -15.95 6.91 -4.04
C PHE A 339 -16.14 8.42 -4.33
N ALA A 340 -16.71 8.78 -5.48
CA ALA A 340 -17.07 10.16 -5.77
C ALA A 340 -18.13 10.70 -4.80
N VAL A 341 -19.13 9.88 -4.47
CA VAL A 341 -20.15 10.23 -3.46
C VAL A 341 -19.52 10.38 -2.08
N HIS A 342 -18.58 9.52 -1.71
CA HIS A 342 -17.81 9.67 -0.47
C HIS A 342 -17.06 11.01 -0.41
N ALA A 343 -16.33 11.36 -1.46
CA ALA A 343 -15.60 12.63 -1.52
C ALA A 343 -16.54 13.84 -1.42
N PHE A 344 -17.70 13.79 -2.08
CA PHE A 344 -18.72 14.83 -2.00
C PHE A 344 -19.30 14.98 -0.58
N LEU A 345 -19.66 13.86 0.06
CA LEU A 345 -20.18 13.87 1.42
C LEU A 345 -19.14 14.35 2.43
N ALA A 346 -17.87 13.97 2.25
CA ALA A 346 -16.77 14.41 3.10
C ALA A 346 -16.58 15.92 3.04
N ALA A 347 -16.54 16.47 1.81
CA ALA A 347 -16.45 17.91 1.57
C ALA A 347 -17.61 18.68 2.18
N THR A 348 -18.83 18.15 2.00
CA THR A 348 -20.05 18.75 2.54
C THR A 348 -20.03 18.74 4.07
N MET A 349 -19.62 17.62 4.68
CA MET A 349 -19.50 17.53 6.14
C MET A 349 -18.50 18.54 6.70
N ALA A 350 -17.28 18.57 6.17
CA ALA A 350 -16.25 19.50 6.61
C ALA A 350 -16.71 20.96 6.47
N THR A 351 -17.41 21.28 5.38
CA THR A 351 -17.93 22.62 5.13
C THR A 351 -19.06 23.00 6.09
N VAL A 352 -20.00 22.10 6.36
CA VAL A 352 -21.07 22.32 7.34
C VAL A 352 -20.49 22.52 8.74
N MET A 353 -19.52 21.70 9.14
CA MET A 353 -18.77 21.88 10.38
C MET A 353 -18.10 23.25 10.44
N TYR A 354 -17.39 23.63 9.39
CA TYR A 354 -16.73 24.93 9.28
C TYR A 354 -17.72 26.10 9.37
N MET A 355 -18.86 26.01 8.68
CA MET A 355 -19.92 27.03 8.74
C MET A 355 -20.50 27.17 10.15
N CYS A 356 -20.64 26.07 10.88
CA CYS A 356 -21.09 26.05 12.27
C CYS A 356 -20.00 26.42 13.30
N GLY A 357 -18.83 26.91 12.87
CA GLY A 357 -17.79 27.40 13.78
C GLY A 357 -16.74 26.37 14.21
N VAL A 358 -16.81 25.15 13.69
CA VAL A 358 -15.80 24.11 13.97
C VAL A 358 -14.54 24.40 13.16
N VAL A 359 -13.43 24.54 13.86
CA VAL A 359 -12.08 24.60 13.30
C VAL A 359 -11.14 23.87 14.25
N GLY A 360 -10.01 23.38 13.74
CA GLY A 360 -8.95 22.79 14.55
C GLY A 360 -8.07 21.89 13.73
N ASN A 361 -7.03 21.32 14.34
CA ASN A 361 -6.19 20.34 13.67
C ASN A 361 -6.84 18.95 13.73
N MET A 362 -7.70 18.62 12.78
CA MET A 362 -8.53 17.40 12.77
C MET A 362 -8.36 16.59 11.47
N GLY A 363 -7.14 16.55 10.92
CA GLY A 363 -6.82 15.83 9.68
C GLY A 363 -6.53 14.34 9.89
N GLY A 364 -6.11 13.97 11.10
CA GLY A 364 -5.73 12.62 11.52
C GLY A 364 -6.86 11.83 12.17
N GLY A 365 -6.49 10.80 12.93
CA GLY A 365 -7.42 9.94 13.65
C GLY A 365 -7.80 10.41 15.05
N LEU A 366 -8.63 9.61 15.71
CA LEU A 366 -9.16 9.89 17.04
C LEU A 366 -8.05 10.02 18.10
N LEU A 367 -7.05 9.13 18.05
CA LEU A 367 -5.99 9.03 19.06
C LEU A 367 -4.84 10.03 18.84
N ASP A 368 -4.65 10.51 17.61
CA ASP A 368 -3.57 11.44 17.27
C ASP A 368 -4.00 12.90 17.40
N GLN A 369 -5.17 13.25 16.83
CA GLN A 369 -5.54 14.66 16.67
C GLN A 369 -6.82 15.03 17.39
N PHE A 370 -7.87 14.21 17.29
CA PHE A 370 -9.18 14.62 17.82
C PHE A 370 -9.17 14.67 19.34
N LEU A 371 -8.78 13.60 20.03
CA LEU A 371 -8.77 13.59 21.50
C LEU A 371 -7.73 14.54 22.08
N PRO A 372 -6.41 14.36 21.81
CA PRO A 372 -5.39 15.08 22.54
C PRO A 372 -5.14 16.51 22.06
N GLN A 373 -5.50 16.86 20.81
CA GLN A 373 -5.26 18.21 20.27
C GLN A 373 -6.53 19.04 20.13
N ASN A 374 -7.73 18.45 20.25
CA ASN A 374 -8.98 19.20 20.08
C ASN A 374 -9.95 18.94 21.24
N TRP A 375 -10.56 17.77 21.33
CA TRP A 375 -11.65 17.51 22.26
C TRP A 375 -11.27 17.77 23.70
N ILE A 376 -10.17 17.17 24.19
CA ILE A 376 -9.81 17.27 25.60
C ILE A 376 -9.32 18.68 25.96
N PRO A 377 -8.32 19.27 25.25
CA PRO A 377 -7.85 20.62 25.57
C PRO A 377 -8.92 21.69 25.37
N MET A 378 -9.78 21.56 24.36
CA MET A 378 -10.77 22.58 24.02
C MET A 378 -12.07 22.43 24.81
N PHE A 379 -12.30 21.32 25.52
CA PHE A 379 -13.60 21.07 26.18
C PHE A 379 -13.98 22.17 27.16
N HIS A 380 -13.02 22.68 27.95
CA HIS A 380 -13.32 23.63 29.03
C HIS A 380 -13.99 24.92 28.53
N ASN A 381 -13.42 25.56 27.49
CA ASN A 381 -13.91 26.84 26.98
C ASN A 381 -14.68 26.72 25.64
N HIS A 382 -14.57 25.58 24.94
CA HIS A 382 -15.15 25.38 23.61
C HIS A 382 -15.98 24.08 23.51
N ALA A 383 -16.56 23.61 24.62
CA ALA A 383 -17.43 22.43 24.63
C ALA A 383 -18.52 22.48 23.56
N SER A 384 -19.13 23.65 23.32
CA SER A 384 -20.16 23.83 22.30
C SER A 384 -19.65 23.48 20.89
N THR A 385 -18.43 23.87 20.54
CA THR A 385 -17.78 23.54 19.26
C THR A 385 -17.52 22.04 19.14
N VAL A 386 -17.01 21.41 20.20
CA VAL A 386 -16.74 19.95 20.24
C VAL A 386 -18.05 19.16 20.09
N LEU A 387 -19.10 19.54 20.81
CA LEU A 387 -20.41 18.88 20.73
C LEU A 387 -21.07 19.11 19.37
N THR A 388 -20.91 20.31 18.79
CA THR A 388 -21.40 20.63 17.43
C THR A 388 -20.73 19.74 16.40
N GLN A 389 -19.41 19.58 16.47
CA GLN A 389 -18.66 18.66 15.61
C GLN A 389 -19.16 17.23 15.75
N ILE A 390 -19.27 16.69 16.97
CA ILE A 390 -19.74 15.31 17.20
C ILE A 390 -21.16 15.14 16.67
N GLY A 391 -22.06 16.09 16.92
CA GLY A 391 -23.43 16.06 16.44
C GLY A 391 -23.53 16.01 14.92
N ILE A 392 -22.81 16.90 14.23
CA ILE A 392 -22.75 16.91 12.75
C ILE A 392 -22.12 15.61 12.24
N GLY A 393 -21.02 15.16 12.86
CA GLY A 393 -20.34 13.92 12.50
C GLY A 393 -21.27 12.71 12.57
N LEU A 394 -21.97 12.51 13.69
CA LEU A 394 -22.93 11.41 13.86
C LEU A 394 -24.12 11.51 12.90
N ALA A 395 -24.62 12.71 12.63
CA ALA A 395 -25.65 12.92 11.60
C ALA A 395 -25.15 12.46 10.22
N PHE A 396 -23.91 12.83 9.86
CA PHE A 396 -23.28 12.36 8.64
C PHE A 396 -23.03 10.86 8.63
N THR A 397 -22.67 10.21 9.74
CA THR A 397 -22.61 8.74 9.81
C THR A 397 -23.93 8.11 9.35
N GLY A 398 -25.07 8.65 9.80
CA GLY A 398 -26.39 8.22 9.35
C GLY A 398 -26.66 8.49 7.86
N ILE A 399 -26.28 9.67 7.37
CA ILE A 399 -26.38 10.03 5.94
C ILE A 399 -25.55 9.10 5.07
N TYR A 400 -24.28 8.87 5.44
CA TYR A 400 -23.38 7.94 4.78
C TYR A 400 -24.00 6.54 4.71
N PHE A 401 -24.49 6.03 5.83
CA PHE A 401 -25.15 4.72 5.89
C PHE A 401 -26.32 4.65 4.90
N MET A 402 -27.23 5.62 4.94
CA MET A 402 -28.43 5.63 4.10
C MET A 402 -28.10 5.78 2.61
N VAL A 403 -27.19 6.70 2.26
CA VAL A 403 -26.79 6.93 0.87
C VAL A 403 -26.06 5.72 0.31
N PHE A 404 -25.05 5.20 1.01
CA PHE A 404 -24.30 4.03 0.55
C PHE A 404 -25.22 2.82 0.40
N ARG A 405 -26.02 2.50 1.43
CA ARG A 405 -26.95 1.38 1.39
C ARG A 405 -27.91 1.49 0.20
N THR A 406 -28.46 2.68 -0.02
CA THR A 406 -29.41 2.93 -1.12
C THR A 406 -28.75 2.73 -2.48
N LEU A 407 -27.57 3.32 -2.71
CA LEU A 407 -26.84 3.16 -3.98
C LEU A 407 -26.42 1.71 -4.22
N ILE A 408 -25.90 1.05 -3.19
CA ILE A 408 -25.47 -0.36 -3.24
C ILE A 408 -26.65 -1.27 -3.62
N LEU A 409 -27.83 -1.08 -3.01
CA LEU A 409 -29.02 -1.89 -3.33
C LEU A 409 -29.63 -1.52 -4.68
N ARG A 410 -29.85 -0.23 -4.95
CA ARG A 410 -30.52 0.26 -6.17
C ARG A 410 -29.76 -0.08 -7.45
N PHE A 411 -28.44 0.01 -7.42
CA PHE A 411 -27.59 -0.29 -8.58
C PHE A 411 -26.98 -1.70 -8.54
N ASN A 412 -27.38 -2.52 -7.57
CA ASN A 412 -26.86 -3.88 -7.37
C ASN A 412 -25.31 -3.95 -7.38
N LEU A 413 -24.67 -2.99 -6.71
CA LEU A 413 -23.21 -2.90 -6.67
C LEU A 413 -22.64 -4.11 -5.94
N LYS A 414 -21.64 -4.76 -6.53
CA LYS A 414 -21.00 -5.98 -6.04
C LYS A 414 -19.95 -5.68 -4.96
N THR A 415 -20.36 -4.98 -3.91
CA THR A 415 -19.51 -4.68 -2.75
C THR A 415 -19.10 -5.97 -2.00
N PRO A 416 -18.07 -5.95 -1.13
CA PRO A 416 -17.59 -7.14 -0.43
C PRO A 416 -18.74 -7.92 0.24
N GLY A 417 -18.80 -9.23 -0.03
CA GLY A 417 -19.85 -10.11 0.46
C GLY A 417 -21.16 -10.12 -0.33
N ARG A 418 -21.24 -9.42 -1.47
CA ARG A 418 -22.39 -9.45 -2.42
C ARG A 418 -22.12 -10.19 -3.74
N GLU A 419 -20.90 -10.67 -3.95
CA GLU A 419 -20.55 -11.51 -5.10
C GLU A 419 -20.87 -12.99 -4.85
N GLU A 420 -21.29 -13.71 -5.89
CA GLU A 420 -21.40 -15.17 -5.89
C GLU A 420 -20.02 -15.84 -6.05
N SER A 421 -19.06 -15.11 -6.65
CA SER A 421 -17.66 -15.48 -6.74
C SER A 421 -16.93 -15.12 -5.44
N GLU A 422 -16.27 -16.10 -4.84
CA GLU A 422 -15.52 -15.96 -3.60
C GLU A 422 -14.43 -14.89 -3.69
N VAL A 423 -14.66 -13.70 -3.12
CA VAL A 423 -13.55 -12.93 -2.54
C VAL A 423 -13.13 -13.66 -1.27
N LYS A 424 -12.32 -14.71 -1.45
CA LYS A 424 -11.76 -15.53 -0.35
C LYS A 424 -10.63 -14.75 0.32
N LEU A 425 -10.96 -13.99 1.35
CA LEU A 425 -9.99 -13.62 2.37
C LEU A 425 -9.94 -14.76 3.38
N TYR A 426 -8.81 -15.48 3.41
CA TYR A 426 -8.59 -16.56 4.36
C TYR A 426 -8.58 -15.98 5.78
N SER A 427 -9.60 -16.31 6.59
CA SER A 427 -9.61 -16.01 8.02
C SER A 427 -8.69 -16.98 8.79
N LYS A 428 -8.35 -16.65 10.04
CA LYS A 428 -7.67 -17.58 10.97
C LYS A 428 -8.48 -18.87 11.20
N ALA A 429 -9.81 -18.80 11.01
CA ALA A 429 -10.70 -19.94 11.03
C ALA A 429 -10.69 -20.72 9.70
N ASP A 430 -10.49 -20.07 8.55
CA ASP A 430 -10.26 -20.75 7.27
C ASP A 430 -8.89 -21.45 7.23
N TYR A 431 -7.88 -20.88 7.89
CA TYR A 431 -6.57 -21.49 8.13
C TYR A 431 -6.64 -22.70 9.09
N LYS A 432 -7.54 -22.64 10.08
CA LYS A 432 -7.82 -23.76 11.01
C LYS A 432 -8.76 -24.80 10.41
N ALA A 433 -9.72 -24.43 9.57
CA ALA A 433 -10.62 -25.32 8.85
C ALA A 433 -9.89 -26.07 7.73
N SER A 434 -8.92 -25.42 7.05
CA SER A 434 -7.95 -26.11 6.18
C SER A 434 -6.95 -27.00 6.95
N ARG A 435 -6.92 -26.90 8.29
CA ARG A 435 -6.22 -27.82 9.21
C ARG A 435 -7.18 -28.75 9.99
N GLY A 436 -8.49 -28.61 9.82
CA GLY A 436 -9.51 -29.30 10.61
C GLY A 436 -9.88 -30.68 10.06
N GLN A 437 -9.45 -30.99 8.84
CA GLN A 437 -9.43 -32.33 8.29
C GLN A 437 -7.99 -32.74 8.00
N THR A 438 -7.22 -32.99 9.03
CA THR A 438 -6.26 -34.09 9.11
C THR A 438 -5.61 -34.06 10.47
N THR A 439 -5.89 -35.10 11.25
CA THR A 439 -5.22 -35.43 12.49
C THR A 439 -3.70 -35.33 12.32
N ALA A 440 -3.08 -34.56 13.22
CA ALA A 440 -1.69 -34.09 13.17
C ALA A 440 -0.62 -35.20 13.33
N ALA A 441 -0.99 -36.47 13.26
CA ALA A 441 -0.06 -37.60 13.24
C ALA A 441 0.24 -38.11 11.81
N ALA A 442 -0.66 -37.89 10.83
CA ALA A 442 -0.50 -38.41 9.46
C ALA A 442 0.23 -37.44 8.51
N THR A 443 0.33 -36.15 8.84
CA THR A 443 0.80 -35.09 7.90
C THR A 443 2.33 -35.06 7.70
N ARG A 444 3.12 -35.79 8.49
CA ARG A 444 4.55 -35.97 8.20
C ARG A 444 4.76 -36.97 7.07
N GLU A 445 3.97 -38.05 7.02
CA GLU A 445 4.09 -39.10 5.99
C GLU A 445 3.61 -38.64 4.61
N THR A 446 2.51 -37.88 4.52
CA THR A 446 1.91 -37.56 3.20
C THR A 446 2.71 -36.53 2.40
N LYS A 447 3.40 -35.59 3.06
CA LYS A 447 4.21 -34.56 2.39
C LYS A 447 5.58 -35.08 1.97
N GLN A 448 6.19 -35.96 2.77
CA GLN A 448 7.33 -36.77 2.32
C GLN A 448 6.93 -37.66 1.14
N GLY A 449 5.71 -38.23 1.15
CA GLY A 449 5.18 -39.10 0.09
C GLY A 449 5.05 -38.42 -1.28
N GLN A 450 4.65 -37.15 -1.36
CA GLN A 450 4.55 -36.45 -2.64
C GLN A 450 5.91 -36.17 -3.28
N ALA A 451 6.87 -35.66 -2.50
CA ALA A 451 8.22 -35.39 -2.99
C ALA A 451 8.97 -36.69 -3.35
N ALA A 452 8.87 -37.72 -2.51
CA ALA A 452 9.45 -39.03 -2.78
C ALA A 452 8.79 -39.72 -3.99
N GLY A 453 7.46 -39.64 -4.10
CA GLY A 453 6.73 -40.18 -5.24
C GLY A 453 7.08 -39.47 -6.55
N PHE A 454 7.27 -38.15 -6.54
CA PHE A 454 7.78 -37.44 -7.72
C PHE A 454 9.20 -37.85 -8.05
N LEU A 455 10.08 -38.02 -7.06
CA LEU A 455 11.45 -38.48 -7.28
C LEU A 455 11.49 -39.87 -7.93
N GLU A 456 10.66 -40.80 -7.47
CA GLU A 456 10.52 -42.14 -8.07
C GLU A 456 9.93 -42.08 -9.48
N ALA A 457 8.87 -41.29 -9.68
CA ALA A 457 8.23 -41.10 -10.98
C ALA A 457 9.17 -40.44 -12.00
N LEU A 458 10.19 -39.70 -11.54
CA LEU A 458 11.24 -39.09 -12.36
C LEU A 458 12.39 -40.06 -12.71
N GLY A 459 12.36 -41.31 -12.23
CA GLY A 459 13.42 -42.30 -12.46
C GLY A 459 14.54 -42.27 -11.41
N GLY A 460 14.29 -41.68 -10.24
CA GLY A 460 15.23 -41.63 -9.11
C GLY A 460 16.23 -40.47 -9.17
N THR A 461 17.05 -40.36 -8.14
CA THR A 461 18.05 -39.27 -7.96
C THR A 461 19.06 -39.21 -9.09
N GLY A 462 19.55 -40.36 -9.55
CA GLY A 462 20.54 -40.48 -10.62
C GLY A 462 20.06 -40.01 -12.00
N ASN A 463 18.75 -39.92 -12.22
CA ASN A 463 18.19 -39.43 -13.48
C ASN A 463 17.99 -37.91 -13.50
N ILE A 464 18.19 -37.20 -12.38
CA ILE A 464 17.92 -35.77 -12.26
C ILE A 464 19.22 -34.97 -12.36
N LEU A 465 19.37 -34.21 -13.45
CA LEU A 465 20.52 -33.30 -13.65
C LEU A 465 20.34 -31.96 -12.95
N SER A 466 19.11 -31.43 -12.90
CA SER A 466 18.79 -30.22 -12.15
C SER A 466 17.32 -30.16 -11.79
N VAL A 467 17.01 -29.61 -10.62
CA VAL A 467 15.66 -29.29 -10.16
C VAL A 467 15.59 -27.79 -9.88
N ASN A 468 14.62 -27.11 -10.48
CA ASN A 468 14.29 -25.72 -10.19
C ASN A 468 12.77 -25.60 -10.07
N ASN A 469 12.27 -24.44 -9.64
CA ASN A 469 10.84 -24.18 -9.63
C ASN A 469 10.51 -22.74 -10.05
N CYS A 470 9.32 -22.54 -10.61
CA CYS A 470 8.69 -21.23 -10.71
C CYS A 470 7.58 -21.11 -9.64
N ALA A 471 6.62 -20.19 -9.80
CA ALA A 471 5.55 -19.98 -8.82
C ALA A 471 4.63 -21.20 -8.62
N THR A 472 4.45 -22.04 -9.65
CA THR A 472 3.48 -23.15 -9.60
C THR A 472 3.99 -24.48 -10.16
N ARG A 473 5.23 -24.54 -10.67
CA ARG A 473 5.75 -25.72 -11.37
C ARG A 473 7.19 -26.04 -10.98
N LEU A 474 7.48 -27.33 -10.86
CA LEU A 474 8.85 -27.85 -10.91
C LEU A 474 9.33 -27.78 -12.35
N ARG A 475 10.60 -27.48 -12.55
CA ARG A 475 11.32 -27.50 -13.82
C ARG A 475 12.52 -28.39 -13.62
N ILE A 476 12.44 -29.59 -14.17
CA ILE A 476 13.43 -30.62 -13.96
C ILE A 476 14.08 -30.94 -15.30
N THR A 477 15.40 -31.01 -15.31
CA THR A 477 16.17 -31.52 -16.46
C THR A 477 16.67 -32.90 -16.10
N LEU A 478 16.40 -33.87 -16.97
CA LEU A 478 16.72 -35.27 -16.75
C LEU A 478 17.90 -35.73 -17.62
N ALA A 479 18.58 -36.79 -17.18
CA ALA A 479 19.58 -37.47 -17.98
C ALA A 479 18.89 -38.27 -19.11
N ASP A 480 17.83 -39.00 -18.77
CA ASP A 480 17.01 -39.77 -19.70
C ASP A 480 15.51 -39.60 -19.42
N MET A 481 14.78 -39.08 -20.42
CA MET A 481 13.33 -38.89 -20.35
C MET A 481 12.57 -40.23 -20.33
N ALA A 482 13.14 -41.30 -20.89
CA ALA A 482 12.50 -42.62 -20.99
C ALA A 482 12.35 -43.33 -19.63
N MET A 483 13.17 -42.96 -18.64
CA MET A 483 13.11 -43.51 -17.28
C MET A 483 11.97 -42.95 -16.43
N THR A 484 11.20 -42.00 -16.96
CA THR A 484 10.09 -41.38 -16.24
C THR A 484 8.77 -42.14 -16.42
N GLN A 485 7.95 -42.13 -15.38
CA GLN A 485 6.62 -42.73 -15.39
C GLN A 485 5.61 -41.86 -16.16
N SER A 486 4.40 -42.39 -16.37
CA SER A 486 3.33 -41.71 -17.13
C SER A 486 2.79 -40.46 -16.41
N ASP A 487 2.24 -39.51 -17.17
CA ASP A 487 1.71 -38.25 -16.63
C ASP A 487 0.57 -38.46 -15.61
N ASP A 488 -0.16 -39.56 -15.72
CA ASP A 488 -1.26 -39.88 -14.80
C ASP A 488 -0.76 -40.27 -13.42
N ILE A 489 0.45 -40.83 -13.30
CA ILE A 489 1.08 -41.10 -12.01
C ILE A 489 1.46 -39.80 -11.31
N PHE A 490 2.01 -38.83 -12.05
CA PHE A 490 2.27 -37.50 -11.49
C PHE A 490 0.97 -36.81 -11.03
N LYS A 491 -0.14 -36.95 -11.78
CA LYS A 491 -1.44 -36.41 -11.36
C LYS A 491 -1.98 -37.10 -10.12
N ALA A 492 -1.85 -38.43 -10.03
CA ALA A 492 -2.24 -39.20 -8.84
C ALA A 492 -1.43 -38.78 -7.60
N LEU A 493 -0.17 -38.40 -7.79
CA LEU A 493 0.70 -37.82 -6.76
C LEU A 493 0.41 -36.33 -6.47
N GLY A 494 -0.64 -35.75 -7.07
CA GLY A 494 -1.11 -34.39 -6.78
C GLY A 494 -0.61 -33.31 -7.74
N ALA A 495 -0.04 -33.67 -8.90
CA ALA A 495 0.22 -32.69 -9.95
C ALA A 495 -1.08 -32.30 -10.69
N HIS A 496 -1.27 -31.00 -10.94
CA HIS A 496 -2.33 -30.49 -11.79
C HIS A 496 -2.06 -30.70 -13.29
N GLY A 497 -0.83 -31.06 -13.67
CA GLY A 497 -0.46 -31.36 -15.04
C GLY A 497 1.04 -31.57 -15.21
N VAL A 498 1.43 -32.17 -16.33
CA VAL A 498 2.82 -32.43 -16.69
C VAL A 498 3.08 -31.94 -18.11
N VAL A 499 4.22 -31.32 -18.35
CA VAL A 499 4.65 -30.87 -19.68
C VAL A 499 6.04 -31.41 -19.97
N ARG A 500 6.22 -32.10 -21.10
CA ARG A 500 7.48 -32.72 -21.51
C ARG A 500 8.01 -32.06 -22.77
N ARG A 501 9.32 -31.78 -22.82
CA ARG A 501 10.00 -31.23 -24.01
C ARG A 501 11.48 -31.62 -24.01
N GLY A 502 11.87 -32.52 -24.91
CA GLY A 502 13.21 -33.12 -24.88
C GLY A 502 13.45 -33.80 -23.54
N ASN A 503 14.61 -33.54 -22.92
CA ASN A 503 14.94 -34.03 -21.57
C ASN A 503 14.41 -33.13 -20.43
N GLY A 504 13.57 -32.15 -20.75
CA GLY A 504 12.94 -31.27 -19.76
C GLY A 504 11.52 -31.72 -19.42
N ILE A 505 11.22 -31.84 -18.11
CA ILE A 505 9.88 -32.09 -17.59
C ILE A 505 9.45 -30.99 -16.63
N GLN A 506 8.21 -30.51 -16.77
CA GLN A 506 7.58 -29.59 -15.85
C GLN A 506 6.40 -30.24 -15.15
N VAL A 507 6.43 -30.31 -13.83
CA VAL A 507 5.33 -30.84 -13.01
C VAL A 507 4.61 -29.67 -12.36
N ILE A 508 3.32 -29.49 -12.69
CA ILE A 508 2.49 -28.39 -12.19
C ILE A 508 1.92 -28.81 -10.83
N VAL A 509 2.33 -28.17 -9.76
CA VAL A 509 1.98 -28.54 -8.37
C VAL A 509 1.12 -27.47 -7.69
N GLY A 510 1.25 -26.20 -8.11
CA GLY A 510 0.59 -25.06 -7.47
C GLY A 510 1.52 -24.29 -6.54
N LEU A 511 0.98 -23.38 -5.74
CA LEU A 511 1.75 -22.37 -5.00
C LEU A 511 2.74 -22.92 -3.96
N HIS A 512 2.62 -24.19 -3.58
CA HIS A 512 3.51 -24.86 -2.62
C HIS A 512 4.71 -25.58 -3.28
N VAL A 513 4.94 -25.34 -4.57
CA VAL A 513 6.04 -25.96 -5.31
C VAL A 513 7.46 -25.66 -4.79
N PRO A 514 7.76 -24.49 -4.14
CA PRO A 514 9.08 -24.30 -3.54
C PRO A 514 9.37 -25.32 -2.43
N GLN A 515 8.37 -25.68 -1.61
CA GLN A 515 8.55 -26.67 -0.54
C GLN A 515 8.77 -28.08 -1.09
N VAL A 516 8.12 -28.43 -2.21
CA VAL A 516 8.31 -29.73 -2.87
C VAL A 516 9.71 -29.81 -3.49
N ARG A 517 10.22 -28.72 -4.08
CA ARG A 517 11.61 -28.66 -4.54
C ARG A 517 12.59 -28.92 -3.39
N ASP A 518 12.45 -28.19 -2.29
CA ASP A 518 13.36 -28.31 -1.14
C ASP A 518 13.39 -29.73 -0.59
N GLN A 519 12.24 -30.42 -0.57
CA GLN A 519 12.14 -31.81 -0.14
C GLN A 519 12.79 -32.78 -1.13
N ILE A 520 12.60 -32.61 -2.45
CA ILE A 520 13.29 -33.41 -3.46
C ILE A 520 14.81 -33.23 -3.33
N GLU A 521 15.29 -32.00 -3.16
CA GLU A 521 16.73 -31.71 -2.97
C GLU A 521 17.28 -32.32 -1.67
N THR A 522 16.48 -32.35 -0.60
CA THR A 522 16.86 -32.99 0.67
C THR A 522 16.96 -34.50 0.50
N LEU A 523 15.97 -35.14 -0.14
CA LEU A 523 15.97 -36.58 -0.43
C LEU A 523 17.15 -36.98 -1.33
N MET A 524 17.47 -36.17 -2.34
CA MET A 524 18.64 -36.39 -3.20
C MET A 524 19.95 -36.39 -2.41
N LYS A 525 20.09 -35.53 -1.39
CA LYS A 525 21.29 -35.46 -0.52
C LYS A 525 21.35 -36.63 0.46
N ASP A 526 20.22 -37.03 1.03
CA ASP A 526 20.14 -38.15 1.97
C ASP A 526 20.50 -39.48 1.28
N THR A 527 20.03 -39.71 0.04
CA THR A 527 20.40 -40.89 -0.77
C THR A 527 21.90 -40.94 -1.06
N SER A 528 22.52 -39.81 -1.44
CA SER A 528 23.98 -39.76 -1.66
C SER A 528 24.79 -40.05 -0.37
N SER A 529 24.28 -39.65 0.80
CA SER A 529 24.94 -39.94 2.08
C SER A 529 24.81 -41.41 2.52
N SER A 530 23.73 -42.07 2.11
CA SER A 530 23.46 -43.49 2.33
C SER A 530 24.35 -44.38 1.46
N GLU A 531 24.49 -44.06 0.17
CA GLU A 531 25.34 -44.81 -0.78
C GLU A 531 26.83 -44.70 -0.43
N LEU A 532 27.29 -43.53 0.06
CA LEU A 532 28.66 -43.39 0.56
C LEU A 532 28.93 -44.26 1.80
N LYS A 533 27.96 -44.39 2.72
CA LYS A 533 28.10 -45.28 3.89
C LYS A 533 28.14 -46.76 3.50
N SER A 534 27.26 -47.20 2.60
CA SER A 534 27.23 -48.61 2.17
C SER A 534 28.48 -49.01 1.37
N MET A 535 29.07 -48.09 0.59
CA MET A 535 30.36 -48.35 -0.08
C MET A 535 31.54 -48.39 0.90
N THR A 536 31.47 -47.65 2.00
CA THR A 536 32.53 -47.67 3.02
C THR A 536 32.46 -48.94 3.87
N GLU A 537 31.26 -49.47 4.15
CA GLU A 537 31.05 -50.75 4.85
C GLU A 537 31.31 -51.99 3.97
N ALA A 538 31.19 -51.88 2.65
CA ALA A 538 31.52 -52.98 1.73
C ALA A 538 33.02 -53.09 1.40
N VAL A 539 33.82 -52.10 1.81
CA VAL A 539 35.30 -52.05 1.61
C VAL A 539 36.07 -52.21 2.93
N SER A 540 35.36 -52.35 4.06
CA SER A 540 35.90 -52.84 5.34
C SER A 540 35.58 -54.32 5.52
#